data_AF-G7EE69-F1
#
_entry.id   AF-G7EE69-F1
#
_cell.length_a   1.000
_cell.length_b   1.000
_cell.length_c   1.000
_cell.angle_alpha   90.00
_cell.angle_beta   90.00
_cell.angle_gamma   90.00
#
_symmetry.space_group_name_H-M   'P 1'
#
loop_
_entity.id
_entity.type
_entity.pdbx_description
1 polymer ?
#
loop_
_entity_poly.entity_id
_entity_poly.type
_entity_poly.pdbx_seq_one_letter_code
_entity_poly.pdbx_strand_id
1 'polypeptide(L)'
;MNIVIVIDSLVGGGAEKVMLTLAEKMAKLQHRVTILSLASNAEYDIPDIVKVDSLFPDRASKVDRFWQRKNSILRLEAWFEKNKASWAILI
;
A
#
# COMPACT_ATOMS: atom_id res chain seq x y z
N MET A 1 16.51 -0.57 2.30
CA MET A 1 15.71 -1.45 1.42
C MET A 1 14.41 -0.73 1.05
N ASN A 2 13.82 -1.05 -0.11
CA ASN A 2 12.48 -0.60 -0.48
C ASN A 2 11.49 -1.72 -0.14
N ILE A 3 10.47 -1.42 0.65
CA ILE A 3 9.56 -2.42 1.21
C ILE A 3 8.14 -1.96 0.96
N VAL A 4 7.35 -2.82 0.32
CA VAL A 4 5.92 -2.56 0.06
C VAL A 4 5.10 -3.56 0.85
N ILE A 5 4.22 -3.06 1.70
CA ILE A 5 3.26 -3.86 2.47
C ILE A 5 1.90 -3.69 1.80
N VAL A 6 1.40 -4.74 1.16
CA VAL A 6 0.09 -4.72 0.50
C VAL A 6 -0.97 -5.19 1.48
N ILE A 7 -2.02 -4.39 1.69
CA ILE A 7 -3.14 -4.72 2.57
C ILE A 7 -4.47 -4.43 1.88
N ASP A 8 -5.51 -5.15 2.26
CA ASP A 8 -6.83 -4.96 1.66
C ASP A 8 -7.38 -3.54 1.88
N SER A 9 -7.38 -3.07 3.13
CA SER A 9 -7.82 -1.72 3.46
C SER A 9 -7.21 -1.21 4.78
N LEU A 10 -7.35 0.09 5.05
CA LEU A 10 -7.03 0.72 6.34
C LEU A 10 -8.30 1.01 7.15
N VAL A 11 -9.36 0.23 6.93
CA VAL A 11 -10.64 0.34 7.65
C VAL A 11 -10.92 -1.00 8.33
N GLY A 12 -10.43 -1.18 9.57
CA GLY A 12 -10.32 -2.52 10.14
C GLY A 12 -9.92 -2.59 11.62
N GLY A 13 -9.39 -3.76 12.04
CA GLY A 13 -9.21 -4.17 13.43
C GLY A 13 -7.75 -4.13 13.93
N GLY A 14 -7.25 -5.26 14.46
CA GLY A 14 -5.93 -5.30 15.11
C GLY A 14 -4.75 -5.44 14.15
N ALA A 15 -4.94 -6.10 13.01
CA ALA A 15 -3.84 -6.47 12.10
C ALA A 15 -3.27 -5.24 11.38
N GLU A 16 -4.13 -4.34 10.93
CA GLU A 16 -3.80 -3.09 10.24
C GLU A 16 -2.98 -2.19 11.17
N LYS A 17 -3.39 -2.07 12.44
CA LYS A 17 -2.65 -1.33 13.46
C LYS A 17 -1.26 -1.92 13.71
N VAL A 18 -1.14 -3.24 13.75
CA VAL A 18 0.16 -3.92 13.86
C VAL A 18 1.04 -3.61 12.64
N MET A 19 0.48 -3.65 11.43
CA MET A 19 1.22 -3.35 10.20
C MET A 19 1.66 -1.90 10.11
N LEU A 20 0.82 -0.94 10.52
CA LEU A 20 1.21 0.48 10.63
C LEU A 20 2.35 0.67 11.63
N THR A 21 2.27 0.01 12.79
CA THR A 21 3.33 0.07 13.80
C THR A 21 4.64 -0.50 13.27
N LEU A 22 4.58 -1.64 12.58
CA LEU A 22 5.74 -2.27 11.96
C LEU A 22 6.36 -1.35 10.89
N ALA A 23 5.53 -0.81 10.00
CA ALA A 23 5.96 0.10 8.95
C ALA A 23 6.67 1.34 9.52
N GLU A 24 6.12 1.93 10.58
CA GLU A 24 6.72 3.08 11.24
C GLU A 24 8.08 2.75 11.84
N LYS A 25 8.21 1.61 12.53
CA LYS A 25 9.51 1.17 13.08
C LYS A 25 10.54 0.91 11.99
N MET A 26 10.15 0.27 10.90
CA MET A 26 11.03 0.02 9.76
C MET A 26 11.45 1.32 9.07
N ALA A 27 10.54 2.29 8.94
CA ALA A 27 10.85 3.61 8.40
C ALA A 27 11.83 4.38 9.29
N LYS A 28 11.68 4.31 10.62
CA LYS A 28 12.63 4.87 11.60
C LYS A 28 14.02 4.22 11.50
N LEU A 29 14.12 2.99 11.03
CA LEU A 29 15.38 2.29 10.69
C LEU A 29 15.91 2.62 9.28
N GLN A 30 15.46 3.74 8.70
CA GLN A 30 15.87 4.24 7.37
C GLN A 30 15.52 3.30 6.20
N HIS A 31 14.56 2.40 6.38
CA HIS A 31 13.95 1.69 5.25
C HIS A 31 12.90 2.58 4.58
N ARG A 32 12.77 2.47 3.25
CA ARG A 32 11.70 3.14 2.51
C ARG A 32 10.51 2.22 2.48
N VAL A 33 9.53 2.48 3.35
CA VAL A 33 8.34 1.64 3.50
C VAL A 33 7.14 2.33 2.85
N THR A 34 6.38 1.58 2.06
CA THR A 34 5.09 2.04 1.52
C THR A 34 4.03 1.02 1.87
N ILE A 35 2.95 1.45 2.50
CA ILE A 35 1.73 0.66 2.61
C ILE A 35 0.91 0.91 1.35
N LEU A 36 0.65 -0.14 0.59
CA LEU A 36 -0.24 -0.10 -0.57
C LEU A 36 -1.58 -0.70 -0.16
N SER A 37 -2.55 0.17 0.09
CA SER A 37 -3.92 -0.22 0.39
C SER A 37 -4.67 -0.53 -0.90
N LEU A 38 -5.45 -1.61 -0.95
CA LEU A 38 -6.31 -1.87 -2.10
C LEU A 38 -7.51 -0.91 -2.09
N ALA A 39 -8.00 -0.48 -0.93
CA ALA A 39 -9.05 0.53 -0.80
C ALA A 39 -8.51 1.96 -0.61
N SER A 40 -9.35 2.96 -0.88
CA SER A 40 -9.05 4.39 -0.69
C SER A 40 -9.33 4.91 0.73
N ASN A 41 -10.07 4.15 1.53
CA ASN A 41 -10.49 4.58 2.87
C ASN A 41 -9.41 4.24 3.90
N ALA A 42 -9.15 5.18 4.82
CA ALA A 42 -8.31 4.95 5.99
C ALA A 42 -8.99 5.56 7.24
N GLU A 43 -9.10 4.77 8.30
CA GLU A 43 -9.70 5.17 9.59
C GLU A 43 -8.65 5.32 10.71
N TYR A 44 -7.36 5.24 10.36
CA TYR A 44 -6.25 5.42 11.29
C TYR A 44 -5.47 6.70 11.02
N ASP A 45 -4.92 7.29 12.09
CA ASP A 45 -3.89 8.30 11.98
C ASP A 45 -2.61 7.66 11.41
N ILE A 46 -2.26 8.05 10.19
CA ILE A 46 -1.07 7.54 9.50
C ILE A 46 0.13 8.38 9.94
N PRO A 47 1.21 7.77 10.47
CA PRO A 47 2.42 8.51 10.80
C PRO A 47 3.05 9.15 9.56
N ASP A 48 3.49 10.40 9.65
CA ASP A 48 4.06 11.16 8.51
C ASP A 48 5.25 10.47 7.83
N ILE A 49 5.99 9.65 8.59
CA ILE A 49 7.15 8.91 8.09
C ILE A 49 6.77 7.70 7.21
N VAL A 50 5.51 7.26 7.26
CA VAL A 50 5.01 6.11 6.51
C VAL A 50 4.25 6.60 5.28
N LYS A 51 4.75 6.23 4.09
CA LYS A 51 4.02 6.49 2.84
C LYS A 51 2.85 5.53 2.71
N VAL A 52 1.66 6.04 2.38
CA VAL A 52 0.47 5.25 2.09
C VAL A 52 -0.05 5.62 0.71
N ASP A 53 -0.18 4.61 -0.16
CA ASP A 53 -0.82 4.74 -1.48
C ASP A 53 -2.06 3.85 -1.53
N SER A 54 -3.09 4.27 -2.27
CA SER A 54 -4.30 3.48 -2.52
C SER A 54 -4.40 3.06 -3.97
N LEU A 55 -4.66 1.78 -4.21
CA LEU A 55 -4.71 1.22 -5.56
C LEU A 55 -6.05 1.48 -6.25
N PHE A 56 -7.17 1.32 -5.53
CA PHE A 56 -8.52 1.55 -6.05
C PHE A 56 -9.21 2.74 -5.36
N PRO A 57 -9.97 3.56 -6.11
CA PRO A 57 -10.68 4.71 -5.56
C PRO A 57 -11.94 4.34 -4.74
N ASP A 58 -12.41 3.10 -4.83
CA ASP A 58 -13.62 2.58 -4.19
C ASP A 58 -13.29 1.45 -3.18
N ARG A 59 -14.24 1.12 -2.28
CA ARG A 59 -14.15 -0.06 -1.38
C ARG A 59 -13.84 -1.36 -2.15
N ALA A 60 -12.89 -2.14 -1.63
CA ALA A 60 -12.35 -3.37 -2.23
C ALA A 60 -13.38 -4.44 -2.64
N SER A 61 -14.61 -4.35 -2.13
CA SER A 61 -15.79 -5.18 -2.48
C SER A 61 -16.09 -5.38 -3.98
N LYS A 62 -15.50 -4.58 -4.89
CA LYS A 62 -15.66 -4.77 -6.35
C LYS A 62 -14.52 -5.57 -7.02
N VAL A 63 -13.39 -5.78 -6.34
CA VAL A 63 -12.19 -6.46 -6.87
C VAL A 63 -12.43 -7.96 -7.11
N ASP A 64 -13.45 -8.54 -6.47
CA ASP A 64 -13.68 -10.00 -6.44
C ASP A 64 -14.53 -10.57 -7.57
N ARG A 65 -15.03 -9.73 -8.49
CA ARG A 65 -15.64 -10.25 -9.72
C ARG A 65 -14.51 -10.81 -10.58
N PHE A 66 -14.54 -12.10 -10.91
CA PHE A 66 -13.55 -12.82 -11.72
C PHE A 66 -13.04 -12.06 -12.96
N TRP A 67 -13.87 -11.19 -13.55
CA TRP A 67 -13.54 -10.33 -14.69
C TRP A 67 -12.58 -9.15 -14.36
N GLN A 68 -12.56 -8.68 -13.11
CA GLN A 68 -11.71 -7.56 -12.68
C GLN A 68 -10.31 -8.00 -12.28
N ARG A 69 -10.07 -9.29 -12.01
CA ARG A 69 -8.76 -9.78 -11.56
C ARG A 69 -7.62 -9.40 -12.52
N LYS A 70 -7.85 -9.52 -13.84
CA LYS A 70 -6.86 -9.12 -14.86
C LYS A 70 -6.57 -7.61 -14.81
N ASN A 71 -7.60 -6.78 -14.67
CA ASN A 71 -7.44 -5.33 -14.56
C ASN A 71 -6.78 -4.92 -13.24
N SER A 72 -7.08 -5.62 -12.15
CA SER A 72 -6.45 -5.42 -10.85
C SER A 72 -4.96 -5.74 -10.89
N ILE A 73 -4.56 -6.83 -11.55
CA ILE A 73 -3.16 -7.19 -11.77
C ILE A 73 -2.47 -6.11 -12.61
N LEU A 74 -3.04 -5.70 -13.74
CA LEU A 74 -2.46 -4.65 -14.59
C LEU A 74 -2.26 -3.34 -13.83
N ARG A 75 -3.22 -2.97 -12.96
CA ARG A 75 -3.12 -1.75 -12.15
C ARG A 75 -2.04 -1.86 -11.09
N LEU A 76 -1.91 -3.03 -10.45
CA LEU A 76 -0.84 -3.33 -9.50
C LEU A 76 0.53 -3.27 -10.17
N GLU A 77 0.69 -3.90 -11.32
CA GLU A 77 1.92 -3.88 -12.13
C GLU A 77 2.27 -2.45 -12.53
N ALA A 78 1.31 -1.68 -13.05
CA ALA A 78 1.52 -0.27 -13.41
C ALA A 78 1.95 0.58 -12.20
N TRP A 79 1.39 0.34 -11.02
CA TRP A 79 1.82 1.01 -9.80
C TRP A 79 3.27 0.66 -9.44
N PHE A 80 3.65 -0.62 -9.53
CA PHE A 80 5.04 -1.03 -9.26
C PHE A 80 6.02 -0.44 -10.28
N GLU A 81 5.71 -0.45 -11.57
CA GLU A 81 6.59 0.11 -12.60
C GLU A 81 6.77 1.62 -12.41
N LYS A 82 5.70 2.35 -12.10
CA LYS A 82 5.77 3.79 -11.78
C LYS A 82 6.68 4.05 -10.57
N ASN A 83 6.59 3.25 -9.51
CA ASN A 83 7.36 3.46 -8.29
C ASN A 83 8.80 2.93 -8.39
N LYS A 84 9.06 1.88 -9.18
CA LYS A 84 10.42 1.40 -9.48
C LYS A 84 11.26 2.50 -10.13
N ALA A 85 10.70 3.26 -11.07
CA ALA A 85 11.39 4.39 -11.69
C ALA A 85 11.82 5.44 -10.66
N SER A 86 10.96 5.72 -9.66
CA SER A 86 11.29 6.65 -8.57
C SER A 86 12.39 6.12 -7.63
N TRP A 87 12.50 4.81 -7.45
CA TRP A 87 13.52 4.22 -6.58
C TRP A 87 14.87 4.04 -7.28
N ALA A 88 14.86 3.89 -8.61
CA ALA A 88 16.06 3.74 -9.43
C ALA A 88 16.88 5.04 -9.55
N ILE A 89 16.25 6.21 -9.41
CA ILE A 89 16.92 7.53 -9.49
C ILE A 89 17.74 7.84 -8.22
N LEU A 90 17.58 7.05 -7.15
CA LEU A 90 18.19 7.30 -5.84
C LEU A 90 19.32 6.32 -5.50
N ILE A 91 19.92 5.68 -6.52
CA ILE A 91 21.12 4.85 -6.46
C ILE A 91 22.16 5.48 -7.39
#